data_AF-A0A0F6AVL9-F1
#
_entry.id   AF-A0A0F6AVL9-F1
#
_cell.length_a   1.000
_cell.length_b   1.000
_cell.length_c   1.000
_cell.angle_alpha   90.00
_cell.angle_beta   90.00
_cell.angle_gamma   90.00
#
_symmetry.space_group_name_H-M   'P 1'
#
loop_
_entity.id
_entity.type
_entity.pdbx_description
1 polymer ?
#
loop_
_entity_poly.entity_id
_entity_poly.type
_entity_poly.pdbx_seq_one_letter_code
_entity_poly.pdbx_strand_id
1 'polypeptide(L)'
;MKRAQLMARGISPSQLLITMVQGSEAHVVLAVRTDRGDYILDNLRDEVLPVEKTSYRYIKMQSPANAGQWVSIAGRSVAVANN
;
A
#
# COMPACT_ATOMS: atom_id res chain seq x y z
N MET A 1 -12.22 7.21 -1.61
CA MET A 1 -13.32 6.31 -2.05
C MET A 1 -12.88 4.86 -2.27
N LYS A 2 -11.75 4.58 -2.94
CA LYS A 2 -11.25 3.22 -3.24
C LYS A 2 -11.12 2.29 -2.02
N ARG A 3 -10.49 2.76 -0.93
CA ARG A 3 -10.35 1.98 0.33
C ARG A 3 -11.69 1.59 0.95
N ALA A 4 -12.62 2.54 1.07
CA ALA A 4 -13.94 2.29 1.65
C ALA A 4 -14.77 1.31 0.80
N GLN A 5 -14.67 1.38 -0.53
CA GLN A 5 -15.33 0.43 -1.44
C GLN A 5 -14.80 -0.99 -1.28
N LEU A 6 -13.49 -1.15 -1.11
CA LEU A 6 -12.88 -2.47 -0.89
C LEU A 6 -13.25 -3.05 0.49
N MET A 7 -13.32 -2.21 1.52
CA MET A 7 -13.85 -2.61 2.82
C MET A 7 -15.31 -3.06 2.75
N ALA A 8 -16.15 -2.33 2.00
CA ALA A 8 -17.54 -2.71 1.78
C ALA A 8 -17.70 -4.03 1.01
N ARG A 9 -16.66 -4.45 0.27
CA ARG A 9 -16.58 -5.76 -0.42
C ARG A 9 -15.96 -6.86 0.45
N GLY A 10 -15.71 -6.60 1.73
CA GLY A 10 -15.23 -7.59 2.69
C GLY A 10 -13.71 -7.70 2.83
N ILE A 11 -12.93 -6.83 2.16
CA ILE A 11 -11.47 -6.81 2.37
C ILE A 11 -11.15 -6.17 3.71
N SER A 12 -10.32 -6.83 4.52
CA SER A 12 -9.96 -6.35 5.85
C SER A 12 -9.25 -4.98 5.76
N PRO A 13 -9.55 -4.03 6.65
CA PRO A 13 -8.81 -2.77 6.74
C PRO A 13 -7.30 -2.94 6.94
N SER A 14 -6.87 -4.04 7.59
CA SER A 14 -5.45 -4.37 7.81
C SER A 14 -4.73 -4.81 6.52
N GLN A 15 -5.48 -5.12 5.45
CA GLN A 15 -4.96 -5.42 4.12
C GLN A 15 -4.97 -4.19 3.21
N LEU A 16 -5.53 -3.06 3.65
CA LEU A 16 -5.74 -1.85 2.84
C LEU A 16 -4.95 -0.68 3.44
N LEU A 17 -3.67 -0.63 3.10
CA LEU A 17 -2.68 0.22 3.75
C LEU A 17 -2.40 1.49 2.95
N ILE A 18 -2.65 2.63 3.56
CA ILE A 18 -2.26 3.93 3.00
C ILE A 18 -0.73 4.02 3.01
N THR A 19 -0.13 4.28 1.85
CA THR A 19 1.32 4.21 1.69
C THR A 19 1.84 5.47 0.99
N MET A 20 2.86 6.08 1.58
CA MET A 20 3.58 7.22 0.99
C MET A 20 4.72 6.70 0.13
N VAL A 21 4.75 7.14 -1.12
CA VAL A 21 5.73 6.76 -2.13
C VAL A 21 6.38 7.99 -2.73
N GLN A 22 7.58 7.82 -3.27
CA GLN A 22 8.32 8.81 -4.05
C GLN A 22 8.50 8.27 -5.48
N GLY A 23 7.88 8.97 -6.44
CA GLY A 23 8.14 8.83 -7.87
C GLY A 23 8.80 10.11 -8.41
N SER A 24 8.25 10.67 -9.48
CA SER A 24 8.56 12.05 -9.90
C SER A 24 8.25 13.05 -8.78
N GLU A 25 7.15 12.82 -8.07
CA GLU A 25 6.75 13.55 -6.87
C GLU A 25 6.31 12.58 -5.77
N ALA A 26 6.42 13.05 -4.52
CA ALA A 26 5.90 12.33 -3.37
C ALA A 26 4.37 12.34 -3.39
N HIS A 27 3.74 11.17 -3.29
CA HIS A 27 2.28 11.07 -3.22
C HIS A 27 1.84 9.84 -2.41
N VAL A 28 0.54 9.70 -2.25
CA VAL A 28 -0.08 8.64 -1.45
C VAL A 28 -0.82 7.66 -2.37
N VAL A 29 -0.53 6.38 -2.19
CA VAL A 29 -1.17 5.26 -2.88
C VAL A 29 -1.84 4.33 -1.88
N LEU A 30 -2.68 3.43 -2.37
CA LEU A 30 -3.25 2.34 -1.58
C LEU A 30 -2.50 1.04 -1.91
N ALA A 31 -1.81 0.48 -0.92
CA ALA A 31 -1.25 -0.87 -1.01
C ALA A 31 -2.31 -1.88 -0.52
N VAL A 32 -2.57 -2.91 -1.33
CA VAL A 32 -3.53 -3.98 -1.05
C VAL A 32 -2.77 -5.28 -0.89
N ARG A 33 -2.82 -5.85 0.33
CA ARG A 33 -2.22 -7.17 0.60
C ARG A 33 -3.20 -8.28 0.25
N THR A 34 -2.78 -9.20 -0.61
CA THR A 34 -3.55 -10.37 -0.99
C THR A 34 -2.76 -11.64 -0.71
N ASP A 35 -3.41 -12.80 -0.81
CA ASP A 35 -2.77 -14.12 -0.79
C ASP A 35 -1.84 -14.34 -2.01
N ARG A 36 -1.97 -13.52 -3.05
CA ARG A 36 -1.17 -13.56 -4.28
C ARG A 36 -0.09 -12.48 -4.36
N GLY A 37 0.15 -11.77 -3.25
CA GLY A 37 1.12 -10.67 -3.16
C GLY A 37 0.49 -9.30 -2.98
N ASP A 38 1.34 -8.28 -3.01
CA ASP A 38 0.96 -6.90 -2.72
C ASP A 38 0.78 -6.10 -4.02
N TYR A 39 -0.37 -5.43 -4.12
CA TYR A 39 -0.74 -4.64 -5.28
C TYR A 39 -0.88 -3.17 -4.94
N ILE A 40 -0.49 -2.30 -5.86
CA ILE A 40 -0.62 -0.85 -5.75
C ILE A 40 -1.81 -0.38 -6.55
N LEU A 41 -2.71 0.29 -5.85
CA LEU A 41 -3.83 1.03 -6.38
C LEU A 41 -3.47 2.50 -6.31
N ASP A 42 -2.99 3.03 -7.43
CA ASP A 42 -2.66 4.44 -7.58
C ASP A 42 -3.92 5.27 -7.87
N ASN A 43 -3.83 6.58 -7.60
CA ASN A 43 -4.81 7.59 -7.99
C ASN A 43 -4.35 8.39 -9.22
N LEU A 44 -3.06 8.35 -9.59
CA LEU A 44 -2.50 9.02 -10.77
C LEU A 44 -2.51 8.13 -12.02
N ARG A 45 -2.75 6.82 -11.84
CA ARG A 45 -2.78 5.80 -12.89
C ARG A 45 -3.89 4.80 -12.58
N ASP A 46 -4.60 4.34 -13.60
CA ASP A 46 -5.70 3.38 -13.43
C ASP A 46 -5.22 1.92 -13.29
N GLU A 47 -3.97 1.67 -13.66
CA GLU A 47 -3.37 0.34 -13.59
C GLU A 47 -3.22 -0.15 -12.14
N VAL A 48 -3.58 -1.41 -11.91
CA VAL A 48 -3.26 -2.15 -10.69
C VAL A 48 -1.99 -2.95 -10.96
N LEU A 49 -0.89 -2.53 -10.34
CA LEU A 49 0.42 -3.15 -10.53
C LEU A 49 0.88 -3.83 -9.25
N PRO A 50 1.52 -5.02 -9.34
CA PRO A 50 2.18 -5.58 -8.17
C PRO A 50 3.37 -4.70 -7.78
N VAL A 51 3.69 -4.65 -6.49
CA VAL A 51 4.72 -3.75 -5.91
C VAL A 51 6.04 -3.81 -6.68
N GLU A 52 6.49 -5.01 -7.04
CA GLU A 52 7.75 -5.27 -7.75
C GLU A 52 7.78 -4.73 -9.18
N LYS A 53 6.62 -4.50 -9.80
CA LYS A 53 6.52 -3.89 -11.14
C LYS A 53 6.43 -2.37 -11.09
N THR A 54 6.31 -1.78 -9.91
CA THR A 54 6.32 -0.32 -9.77
C THR A 54 7.76 0.22 -9.76
N SER A 55 7.91 1.46 -10.23
CA SER A 55 9.17 2.21 -10.18
C SER A 55 9.28 3.09 -8.94
N TYR A 56 8.40 2.92 -7.95
CA TYR A 56 8.31 3.79 -6.78
C TYR A 56 9.35 3.45 -5.72
N ARG A 57 9.79 4.48 -5.00
CA ARG A 57 10.46 4.30 -3.71
C ARG A 57 9.42 4.43 -2.59
N TYR A 58 9.30 3.38 -1.79
CA TYR A 58 8.38 3.32 -0.66
C TYR A 58 8.98 3.99 0.58
N ILE A 59 8.24 4.90 1.22
CA ILE A 59 8.77 5.74 2.31
C ILE A 59 8.20 5.30 3.66
N LYS A 60 6.87 5.38 3.82
CA LYS A 60 6.14 5.02 5.04
C LYS A 60 4.80 4.40 4.67
N MET A 61 4.29 3.49 5.49
CA MET A 61 2.92 3.00 5.39
C MET A 61 2.18 3.14 6.72
N GLN A 62 0.86 3.22 6.63
CA GLN A 62 -0.03 2.97 7.75
C GLN A 62 0.26 1.59 8.34
N SER A 63 0.31 1.50 9.68
CA SER A 63 0.49 0.22 10.37
C SER A 63 -0.73 -0.67 10.15
N PRO A 64 -0.54 -1.96 9.76
CA PRO A 64 -1.63 -2.92 9.67
C PRO A 64 -2.33 -3.18 11.01
N ALA A 65 -1.61 -2.99 12.12
CA ALA A 65 -2.11 -3.21 13.48
C ALA A 65 -2.78 -1.97 14.08
N ASN A 66 -2.42 -0.77 13.61
CA ASN A 66 -2.99 0.48 14.12
C ASN A 66 -3.04 1.55 13.02
N ALA A 67 -4.26 1.87 12.57
CA ALA A 67 -4.49 2.84 11.50
C ALA A 67 -3.98 4.26 11.81
N GLY A 68 -3.79 4.62 13.08
CA GLY A 68 -3.25 5.92 13.50
C GLY A 68 -1.72 6.01 13.50
N GLN A 69 -1.01 4.89 13.31
CA GLN A 69 0.44 4.83 13.32
C GLN A 69 1.01 4.67 11.90
N TRP A 70 2.18 5.25 11.68
CA TRP A 70 2.96 5.13 10.46
C TRP A 70 4.26 4.40 10.75
N VAL A 71 4.62 3.44 9.91
CA VAL A 71 5.87 2.69 9.98
C VAL A 71 6.71 2.97 8.74
N SER A 72 8.03 3.10 8.93
CA SER A 72 8.98 3.25 7.83
C SER A 72 9.12 1.93 7.07
N ILE A 73 9.30 2.02 5.76
CA ILE A 73 9.48 0.86 4.89
C ILE A 73 10.97 0.71 4.60
N ALA A 74 11.53 -0.45 4.92
CA ALA A 74 12.89 -0.79 4.55
C ALA A 74 12.88 -1.67 3.28
N GLY A 75 13.54 -1.22 2.21
CA GLY A 75 13.63 -1.97 0.94
C GLY A 75 12.53 -1.64 -0.09
N ARG A 76 12.46 -2.45 -1.16
CA ARG A 76 11.55 -2.25 -2.31
C ARG A 76 10.22 -3.00 -2.17
N SER A 77 10.03 -3.72 -1.06
CA SER A 77 8.85 -4.55 -0.83
C SER A 77 8.11 -4.06 0.43
N VAL A 78 6.79 -4.01 0.35
CA VAL A 78 5.87 -3.91 1.51
C VAL A 78 5.84 -5.25 2.29
N ALA A 79 6.82 -6.13 2.05
CA ALA A 79 7.22 -7.20 2.96
C ALA A 79 7.84 -6.59 4.22
N VAL A 80 7.01 -5.93 5.02
CA VAL A 80 7.35 -5.56 6.39
C VAL A 80 7.48 -6.87 7.14
N ALA A 81 8.70 -7.12 7.60
CA ALA A 81 9.13 -8.18 8.48
C ALA A 81 7.99 -8.73 9.35
N ASN A 82 7.73 -10.03 9.19
CA ASN A 82 7.21 -10.83 10.30
C ASN A 82 8.31 -10.82 11.38
N ASN A 83 8.10 -10.07 12.45
CA ASN A 83 8.75 -10.32 13.73
C ASN A 83 7.73 -10.11 14.84
#